data_AF-A0A9R1B8D4-F1
#
_entry.id   AF-A0A9R1B8D4-F1
#
_cell.length_a   1.000
_cell.length_b   1.000
_cell.length_c   1.000
_cell.angle_alpha   90.00
_cell.angle_beta   90.00
_cell.angle_gamma   90.00
#
_symmetry.space_group_name_H-M   'P 1'
#
loop_
_entity.id
_entity.type
_entity.pdbx_description
1 polymer ?
#
loop_
_entity_poly.entity_id
_entity_poly.type
_entity_poly.pdbx_seq_one_letter_code
_entity_poly.pdbx_strand_id
1 'polypeptide(L)'
;MAGESDDRGAARAPHVALLSSPGMGHVVPVAELARRLHAEHGFTATVVTYILQPLQDRTSGAYRWMVHHGERYRDADGILVNTFDAIEPNAAAILRQPEPGRPPVYPIGPVIRQPDDGDDDATGCIRWLDTQPDKSVLFVSFGSGGALPAAQMDELARGLELSGQRFLWVVRSPTDSGADPGANYYDGSKSKDYPLKFLPSGFLERTKEVGLVVPSWAPQVRVLSHRATGAMLTHCGWNSVLESVMHGVPMIAWPLYAEQRENAVMLHEETKVALRPKVRGADGMILDEDITKVVNDMMNSEQRDVMCTKVTELQKAARSGLAASGMSHKTLTEVVRKWKERMFA
;
A
#
# COMPACT_ATOMS: atom_id res chain seq x y z
N MET A 1 -37.04 -5.70 -52.08
CA MET A 1 -37.24 -5.26 -50.69
C MET A 1 -36.53 -6.26 -49.80
N ALA A 2 -35.25 -6.01 -49.53
CA ALA A 2 -34.49 -6.74 -48.53
C ALA A 2 -34.72 -6.03 -47.20
N GLY A 3 -35.17 -6.77 -46.19
CA GLY A 3 -35.44 -6.21 -44.87
C GLY A 3 -34.16 -5.69 -44.24
N GLU A 4 -34.19 -4.42 -43.86
CA GLU A 4 -33.25 -3.85 -42.90
C GLU A 4 -33.43 -4.63 -41.59
N SER A 5 -32.41 -5.41 -41.21
CA SER A 5 -32.28 -5.91 -39.85
C SER A 5 -32.04 -4.71 -38.94
N ASP A 6 -33.07 -4.39 -38.16
CA ASP A 6 -33.08 -3.45 -37.05
C ASP A 6 -32.04 -3.91 -35.99
N ASP A 7 -30.78 -3.54 -36.19
CA ASP A 7 -29.72 -3.66 -35.19
C ASP A 7 -29.97 -2.58 -34.12
N ARG A 8 -30.96 -2.85 -33.26
CA ARG A 8 -31.16 -2.10 -32.02
C ARG A 8 -29.90 -2.31 -31.19
N GLY A 9 -28.99 -1.35 -31.27
CA GLY A 9 -27.66 -1.40 -30.67
C GLY A 9 -27.73 -1.95 -29.25
N ALA A 10 -27.17 -3.16 -29.07
CA ALA A 10 -27.04 -3.77 -27.76
C ALA A 10 -26.34 -2.79 -26.82
N ALA A 11 -26.96 -2.47 -25.69
CA ALA A 11 -26.39 -1.57 -24.70
C ALA A 11 -24.98 -2.06 -24.32
N ARG A 12 -23.95 -1.23 -24.55
CA ARG A 12 -22.56 -1.57 -24.21
C ARG A 12 -22.49 -1.83 -22.71
N ALA A 13 -21.80 -2.90 -22.30
CA ALA A 13 -21.54 -3.18 -20.89
C ALA A 13 -20.89 -1.95 -20.21
N PRO A 14 -21.35 -1.55 -19.00
CA PRO A 14 -20.76 -0.44 -18.26
C PRO A 14 -19.25 -0.62 -18.07
N HIS A 15 -18.49 0.47 -18.24
CA HIS A 15 -17.03 0.45 -18.15
C HIS A 15 -16.50 1.28 -16.99
N VAL A 16 -15.76 0.63 -16.08
CA VAL A 16 -15.16 1.31 -14.92
C VAL A 16 -13.65 1.50 -15.12
N ALA A 17 -13.18 2.71 -14.84
CA ALA A 17 -11.77 2.92 -14.58
C ALA A 17 -11.53 2.68 -13.09
N LEU A 18 -10.73 1.67 -12.76
CA LEU A 18 -10.27 1.48 -11.40
C LEU A 18 -8.94 2.19 -11.24
N LEU A 19 -8.98 3.26 -10.48
CA LEU A 19 -7.82 4.06 -10.20
C LEU A 19 -7.05 3.43 -9.04
N SER A 20 -5.96 2.76 -9.39
CA SER A 20 -4.86 2.49 -8.47
C SER A 20 -4.10 3.81 -8.24
N SER A 21 -4.77 4.76 -7.58
CA SER A 21 -4.16 5.99 -7.07
C SER A 21 -4.23 6.01 -5.56
N PRO A 22 -3.16 6.48 -4.91
CA PRO A 22 -1.85 6.75 -5.51
C PRO A 22 -1.15 5.40 -5.85
N GLY A 23 -0.90 5.16 -7.14
CA GLY A 23 -0.06 4.15 -7.83
C GLY A 23 -0.16 2.62 -7.59
N MET A 24 0.91 1.92 -7.99
CA MET A 24 0.95 0.48 -8.34
C MET A 24 0.65 -0.47 -7.18
N GLY A 25 0.69 0.01 -5.94
CA GLY A 25 0.38 -0.81 -4.76
C GLY A 25 -0.95 -1.54 -4.86
N HIS A 26 -1.89 -1.04 -5.66
CA HIS A 26 -3.29 -1.48 -5.73
C HIS A 26 -3.60 -2.57 -6.74
N VAL A 27 -2.68 -2.96 -7.62
CA VAL A 27 -3.02 -3.82 -8.76
C VAL A 27 -3.74 -5.09 -8.31
N VAL A 28 -3.29 -5.74 -7.24
CA VAL A 28 -3.89 -7.02 -6.80
C VAL A 28 -5.30 -6.86 -6.22
N PRO A 29 -5.56 -6.04 -5.16
CA PRO A 29 -6.93 -5.87 -4.66
C PRO A 29 -7.88 -5.27 -5.69
N VAL A 30 -7.38 -4.35 -6.53
CA VAL A 30 -8.18 -3.72 -7.57
C VAL A 30 -8.48 -4.69 -8.71
N ALA A 31 -7.54 -5.56 -9.09
CA ALA A 31 -7.79 -6.62 -10.06
C ALA A 31 -8.79 -7.65 -9.52
N GLU A 32 -8.72 -8.01 -8.25
CA GLU A 32 -9.72 -8.89 -7.64
C GLU A 32 -11.11 -8.23 -7.58
N LEU A 33 -11.17 -6.93 -7.24
CA LEU A 33 -12.42 -6.17 -7.33
C LEU A 33 -12.95 -6.13 -8.78
N ALA A 34 -12.10 -5.86 -9.76
CA ALA A 34 -12.44 -5.89 -11.18
C ALA A 34 -13.03 -7.25 -11.58
N ARG A 35 -12.36 -8.34 -11.18
CA ARG A 35 -12.78 -9.71 -11.46
C ARG A 35 -14.15 -10.00 -10.86
N ARG A 36 -14.41 -9.59 -9.61
CA ARG A 36 -15.71 -9.76 -8.95
C ARG A 36 -16.81 -8.93 -9.60
N LEU A 37 -16.54 -7.66 -9.89
CA LEU A 37 -17.49 -6.79 -10.61
C LEU A 37 -17.87 -7.40 -11.98
N HIS A 38 -16.89 -7.94 -12.71
CA HIS A 38 -17.15 -8.64 -13.95
C HIS A 38 -18.00 -9.90 -13.75
N ALA A 39 -17.55 -10.82 -12.87
CA ALA A 39 -18.19 -12.12 -12.68
C ALA A 39 -19.60 -12.03 -12.09
N GLU A 40 -19.83 -11.11 -11.15
CA GLU A 40 -21.10 -11.03 -10.40
C GLU A 40 -22.10 -10.05 -11.03
N HIS A 41 -21.63 -9.08 -11.81
CA HIS A 41 -22.46 -7.98 -12.29
C HIS A 41 -22.25 -7.58 -13.76
N GLY A 42 -21.36 -8.26 -14.50
CA GLY A 42 -21.18 -8.04 -15.94
C GLY A 42 -20.40 -6.78 -16.32
N PHE A 43 -19.70 -6.14 -15.38
CA PHE A 43 -18.88 -4.96 -15.66
C PHE A 43 -17.67 -5.28 -16.55
N THR A 44 -17.23 -4.28 -17.33
CA THR A 44 -15.86 -4.25 -17.85
C THR A 44 -15.05 -3.27 -17.04
N ALA A 45 -13.77 -3.57 -16.81
CA ALA A 45 -12.90 -2.74 -15.98
C ALA A 45 -11.55 -2.55 -16.66
N THR A 46 -11.04 -1.31 -16.64
CA THR A 46 -9.63 -1.01 -16.91
C THR A 46 -8.97 -0.66 -15.59
N VAL A 47 -7.94 -1.40 -15.19
CA VAL A 47 -7.07 -1.04 -14.06
C VAL A 47 -5.99 -0.12 -14.61
N VAL A 48 -5.91 1.09 -14.09
CA VAL A 48 -4.91 2.06 -14.55
C VAL A 48 -3.96 2.42 -13.43
N THR A 49 -2.70 2.01 -13.60
CA THR A 49 -1.60 2.39 -12.72
C THR A 49 -0.92 3.65 -13.22
N TYR A 50 -0.63 4.56 -12.30
CA TYR A 50 0.08 5.80 -12.59
C TYR A 50 1.38 5.84 -11.80
N ILE A 51 2.46 6.27 -12.45
CA ILE A 51 3.74 6.54 -11.81
C ILE A 51 4.12 7.96 -12.17
N LEU A 52 4.36 8.80 -11.16
CA LEU A 52 4.61 10.24 -11.36
C LEU A 52 6.00 10.55 -11.91
N GLN A 53 6.99 9.69 -11.65
CA GLN A 53 8.37 9.90 -12.09
C GLN A 53 8.50 10.09 -13.62
N PRO A 54 7.87 9.25 -14.49
CA PRO A 54 7.80 9.53 -15.93
C PRO A 54 7.17 10.86 -16.34
N LEU A 55 6.32 11.48 -15.52
CA LEU A 55 5.69 12.77 -15.88
C LEU A 55 6.57 13.98 -15.58
N GLN A 56 7.60 13.78 -14.77
CA GLN A 56 8.61 14.80 -14.48
C GLN A 56 9.63 14.93 -15.63
N ASP A 57 9.70 13.94 -16.53
CA ASP A 57 10.57 13.94 -17.70
C ASP A 57 9.79 13.76 -19.01
N ARG A 58 9.50 14.88 -19.69
CA ARG A 58 8.80 14.91 -20.98
C ARG A 58 9.56 14.20 -22.12
N THR A 59 10.85 13.96 -21.96
CA THR A 59 11.68 13.29 -22.98
C THR A 59 11.56 11.77 -22.90
N SER A 60 11.13 11.24 -21.75
CA SER A 60 10.90 9.82 -21.55
C SER A 60 9.76 9.30 -22.44
N GLY A 61 9.97 8.17 -23.11
CA GLY A 61 8.89 7.48 -23.82
C GLY A 61 7.71 7.12 -22.90
N ALA A 62 7.97 6.90 -21.61
CA ALA A 62 6.95 6.61 -20.61
C ALA A 62 6.04 7.83 -20.32
N TYR A 63 6.52 9.07 -20.51
CA TYR A 63 5.70 10.28 -20.38
C TYR A 63 4.47 10.22 -21.29
N ARG A 64 4.69 9.89 -22.57
CA ARG A 64 3.63 9.82 -23.59
C ARG A 64 2.57 8.79 -23.21
N TRP A 65 2.99 7.65 -22.68
CA TRP A 65 2.08 6.62 -22.19
C TRP A 65 1.30 7.08 -20.96
N MET A 66 1.93 7.76 -20.00
CA MET A 66 1.22 8.30 -18.83
C MET A 66 0.18 9.35 -19.21
N VAL A 67 0.50 10.27 -20.14
CA VAL A 67 -0.48 11.25 -20.64
C VAL A 67 -1.61 10.55 -21.39
N HIS A 68 -1.29 9.63 -22.29
CA HIS A 68 -2.28 8.83 -23.01
C HIS A 68 -3.23 8.10 -22.06
N HIS A 69 -2.70 7.42 -21.05
CA HIS A 69 -3.53 6.73 -20.06
C HIS A 69 -4.37 7.70 -19.23
N GLY A 70 -3.82 8.87 -18.86
CA GLY A 70 -4.55 9.93 -18.16
C GLY A 70 -5.74 10.49 -18.94
N GLU A 71 -5.58 10.73 -20.25
CA GLU A 71 -6.66 11.18 -21.13
C GLU A 71 -7.80 10.15 -21.19
N ARG A 72 -7.46 8.86 -21.23
CA ARG A 72 -8.44 7.76 -21.28
C ARG A 72 -9.30 7.61 -20.03
N TYR A 73 -8.97 8.27 -18.92
CA TYR A 73 -9.88 8.32 -17.76
C TYR A 73 -11.21 8.97 -18.13
N ARG A 74 -11.20 9.88 -19.11
CA ARG A 74 -12.41 10.58 -19.56
C ARG A 74 -13.37 9.67 -20.35
N ASP A 75 -12.89 8.52 -20.82
CA ASP A 75 -13.68 7.54 -21.57
C ASP A 75 -14.47 6.57 -20.67
N ALA A 76 -14.25 6.61 -19.36
CA ALA A 76 -14.90 5.73 -18.39
C ALA A 76 -16.30 6.24 -17.99
N ASP A 77 -17.19 5.32 -17.60
CA ASP A 77 -18.50 5.68 -17.05
C ASP A 77 -18.42 6.16 -15.59
N GLY A 78 -17.30 5.89 -14.93
CA GLY A 78 -16.98 6.29 -13.56
C GLY A 78 -15.58 5.84 -13.15
N ILE A 79 -15.02 6.54 -12.17
CA ILE A 79 -13.68 6.26 -11.64
C ILE A 79 -13.83 5.78 -10.19
N LEU A 80 -13.48 4.52 -9.92
CA LEU A 80 -13.46 4.00 -8.55
C LEU A 80 -12.05 4.18 -7.97
N VAL A 81 -11.95 4.79 -6.80
CA VAL A 81 -10.68 5.08 -6.14
C VAL A 81 -10.64 4.37 -4.80
N ASN A 82 -9.58 3.62 -4.53
CA ASN A 82 -9.39 2.95 -3.25
C ASN A 82 -8.89 3.94 -2.17
N THR A 83 -9.78 4.85 -1.79
CA THR A 83 -9.55 5.87 -0.76
C THR A 83 -10.85 6.20 -0.04
N PHE A 84 -10.77 6.97 1.03
CA PHE A 84 -11.91 7.50 1.77
C PHE A 84 -11.62 8.93 2.23
N ASP A 85 -12.63 9.79 2.26
CA ASP A 85 -12.46 11.23 2.41
C ASP A 85 -11.59 11.67 3.59
N ALA A 86 -11.63 10.94 4.72
CA ALA A 86 -10.86 11.32 5.90
C ALA A 86 -9.33 11.17 5.74
N ILE A 87 -8.85 10.30 4.84
CA ILE A 87 -7.40 10.14 4.59
C ILE A 87 -6.86 11.14 3.56
N GLU A 88 -7.71 11.59 2.62
CA GLU A 88 -7.37 12.55 1.56
C GLU A 88 -8.45 13.64 1.43
N PRO A 89 -8.68 14.47 2.45
CA PRO A 89 -9.80 15.41 2.48
C PRO A 89 -9.73 16.47 1.38
N ASN A 90 -8.52 16.94 1.05
CA ASN A 90 -8.29 17.94 0.01
C ASN A 90 -8.62 17.38 -1.39
N ALA A 91 -8.14 16.18 -1.69
CA ALA A 91 -8.45 15.51 -2.95
C ALA A 91 -9.94 15.19 -3.06
N ALA A 92 -10.57 14.71 -1.98
CA ALA A 92 -12.00 14.44 -1.94
C ALA A 92 -12.84 15.71 -2.22
N ALA A 93 -12.47 16.86 -1.63
CA ALA A 93 -13.16 18.13 -1.85
C ALA A 93 -13.15 18.59 -3.31
N ILE A 94 -12.09 18.25 -4.07
CA ILE A 94 -11.95 18.59 -5.49
C ILE A 94 -12.63 17.54 -6.38
N LEU A 95 -12.39 16.26 -6.11
CA LEU A 95 -12.82 15.16 -6.96
C LEU A 95 -14.33 14.90 -6.89
N ARG A 96 -14.98 15.27 -5.77
CA ARG A 96 -16.44 15.21 -5.63
C ARG A 96 -17.18 16.30 -6.41
N GLN A 97 -16.51 17.39 -6.78
CA GLN A 97 -17.15 18.44 -7.56
C GLN A 97 -17.33 17.99 -9.02
N PRO A 98 -18.47 18.28 -9.66
CA PRO A 98 -18.62 18.04 -11.09
C PRO A 98 -17.61 18.87 -11.88
N GLU A 99 -16.92 18.23 -12.83
CA GLU A 99 -16.03 18.89 -13.79
C GLU A 99 -16.45 18.48 -15.20
N PRO A 100 -16.67 19.42 -16.14
CA PRO A 100 -17.01 19.08 -17.52
C PRO A 100 -16.02 18.09 -18.14
N GLY A 101 -16.55 16.98 -18.66
CA GLY A 101 -15.75 15.93 -19.30
C GLY A 101 -14.95 15.05 -18.35
N ARG A 102 -15.11 15.16 -17.03
CA ARG A 102 -14.56 14.20 -16.05
C ARG A 102 -15.69 13.26 -15.60
N PRO A 103 -15.50 11.93 -15.68
CA PRO A 103 -16.47 10.99 -15.13
C PRO A 103 -16.61 11.17 -13.62
N PRO A 104 -17.76 10.77 -13.04
CA PRO A 104 -17.92 10.79 -11.59
C PRO A 104 -16.83 9.97 -10.89
N VAL A 105 -16.27 10.53 -9.83
CA VAL A 105 -15.23 9.88 -9.01
C VAL A 105 -15.86 9.34 -7.73
N TYR A 106 -15.58 8.08 -7.43
CA TYR A 106 -16.19 7.32 -6.36
C TYR A 106 -15.12 6.78 -5.40
N PRO A 107 -14.93 7.41 -4.24
CA PRO A 107 -14.13 6.85 -3.15
C PRO A 107 -14.84 5.61 -2.58
N ILE A 108 -14.20 4.44 -2.68
CA ILE A 108 -14.77 3.15 -2.26
C ILE A 108 -13.93 2.45 -1.17
N GLY A 109 -12.87 3.11 -0.69
CA GLY A 109 -11.89 2.52 0.20
C GLY A 109 -12.27 2.55 1.69
N PRO A 110 -11.44 1.91 2.54
CA PRO A 110 -10.30 1.09 2.13
C PRO A 110 -10.70 -0.33 1.73
N VAL A 111 -10.36 -0.72 0.51
CA VAL A 111 -10.46 -2.08 -0.02
C VAL A 111 -9.12 -2.76 0.26
N ILE A 112 -9.08 -3.52 1.35
CA ILE A 112 -7.92 -4.31 1.79
C ILE A 112 -8.25 -5.80 1.82
N ARG A 113 -7.22 -6.64 1.83
CA ARG A 113 -7.41 -8.07 2.12
C ARG A 113 -7.84 -8.23 3.58
N GLN A 114 -8.81 -9.11 3.79
CA GLN A 114 -9.11 -9.59 5.14
C GLN A 114 -7.98 -10.53 5.59
N PRO A 115 -7.70 -10.63 6.89
CA PRO A 115 -6.89 -11.73 7.39
C PRO A 115 -7.59 -13.04 7.00
N ASP A 116 -6.89 -13.91 6.28
CA ASP A 116 -7.38 -15.26 6.00
C ASP A 116 -6.84 -16.21 7.08
N ASP A 117 -7.69 -17.10 7.59
CA ASP A 117 -7.26 -18.16 8.51
C ASP A 117 -6.28 -19.14 7.83
N GLY A 118 -6.23 -19.12 6.49
CA GLY A 118 -5.27 -19.85 5.66
C GLY A 118 -3.90 -19.20 5.47
N ASP A 119 -3.65 -17.98 5.99
CA ASP A 119 -2.31 -17.38 5.99
C ASP A 119 -1.42 -18.13 6.99
N ASP A 120 -0.76 -19.17 6.49
CA ASP A 120 0.10 -20.06 7.27
C ASP A 120 1.21 -19.24 7.98
N ASP A 121 1.33 -19.41 9.30
CA ASP A 121 2.43 -18.85 10.10
C ASP A 121 3.67 -19.74 9.95
N ALA A 122 4.02 -20.01 8.70
CA ALA A 122 5.10 -20.91 8.31
C ALA A 122 6.46 -20.43 8.87
N THR A 123 6.62 -19.11 9.04
CA THR A 123 7.81 -18.47 9.61
C THR A 123 7.78 -18.38 11.14
N GLY A 124 6.66 -18.70 11.78
CA GLY A 124 6.48 -18.60 13.23
C GLY A 124 6.44 -17.17 13.77
N CYS A 125 6.27 -16.17 12.90
CA CYS A 125 6.26 -14.77 13.32
C CYS A 125 5.07 -14.42 14.21
N ILE A 126 3.91 -15.03 13.99
CA ILE A 126 2.74 -14.77 14.85
C ILE A 126 3.00 -15.36 16.25
N ARG A 127 3.50 -16.60 16.32
CA ARG A 127 3.90 -17.20 17.61
C ARG A 127 4.96 -16.38 18.35
N TRP A 128 5.91 -15.79 17.63
CA TRP A 128 6.90 -14.91 18.24
C TRP A 128 6.29 -13.59 18.73
N LEU A 129 5.34 -13.02 18.00
CA LEU A 129 4.61 -11.83 18.42
C LEU A 129 3.75 -12.08 19.67
N ASP A 130 3.19 -13.29 19.82
CA ASP A 130 2.38 -13.68 20.97
C ASP A 130 3.14 -13.58 22.30
N THR A 131 4.47 -13.69 22.28
CA THR A 131 5.31 -13.58 23.49
C THR A 131 5.74 -12.15 23.79
N GLN A 132 5.41 -11.18 22.94
CA GLN A 132 5.85 -9.79 23.10
C GLN A 132 4.82 -8.94 23.87
N PRO A 133 5.27 -7.91 24.60
CA PRO A 133 4.38 -6.94 25.22
C PRO A 133 3.54 -6.18 24.19
N ASP A 134 2.40 -5.66 24.61
CA ASP A 134 1.52 -4.87 23.77
C ASP A 134 2.24 -3.64 23.20
N LYS A 135 2.00 -3.37 21.92
CA LYS A 135 2.52 -2.21 21.18
C LYS A 135 4.03 -1.98 21.34
N SER A 136 4.81 -3.06 21.41
CA SER A 136 6.26 -3.04 21.65
C SER A 136 7.13 -3.39 20.44
N VAL A 137 6.53 -3.92 19.37
CA VAL A 137 7.26 -4.40 18.18
C VAL A 137 7.12 -3.42 17.02
N LEU A 138 8.25 -3.07 16.40
CA LEU A 138 8.32 -2.43 15.09
C LEU A 138 8.26 -3.50 13.99
N PHE A 139 7.24 -3.45 13.13
CA PHE A 139 7.17 -4.28 11.94
C PHE A 139 7.88 -3.59 10.77
N VAL A 140 8.86 -4.25 10.14
CA VAL A 140 9.67 -3.69 9.05
C VAL A 140 9.40 -4.47 7.76
N SER A 141 8.81 -3.81 6.76
CA SER A 141 8.45 -4.42 5.48
C SER A 141 8.45 -3.42 4.33
N PHE A 142 9.21 -3.72 3.28
CA PHE A 142 9.23 -2.94 2.04
C PHE A 142 8.29 -3.48 0.96
N GLY A 143 7.29 -4.29 1.36
CA GLY A 143 6.31 -4.86 0.46
C GLY A 143 6.85 -5.98 -0.42
N SER A 144 6.08 -6.38 -1.42
CA SER A 144 6.38 -7.55 -2.28
C SER A 144 7.42 -7.27 -3.36
N GLY A 145 7.66 -6.01 -3.72
CA GLY A 145 8.60 -5.60 -4.78
C GLY A 145 9.69 -4.63 -4.31
N GLY A 146 9.71 -4.25 -3.03
CA GLY A 146 10.74 -3.39 -2.47
C GLY A 146 11.92 -4.19 -1.93
N ALA A 147 13.11 -3.82 -2.38
CA ALA A 147 14.38 -4.30 -1.87
C ALA A 147 15.35 -3.13 -1.75
N LEU A 148 16.31 -3.24 -0.82
CA LEU A 148 17.34 -2.23 -0.58
C LEU A 148 18.66 -2.66 -1.24
N PRO A 149 19.54 -1.74 -1.66
CA PRO A 149 20.93 -2.07 -1.94
C PRO A 149 21.64 -2.65 -0.71
N ALA A 150 22.69 -3.45 -0.90
CA ALA A 150 23.36 -4.16 0.19
C ALA A 150 23.88 -3.19 1.27
N ALA A 151 24.48 -2.08 0.86
CA ALA A 151 24.95 -1.04 1.78
C ALA A 151 23.82 -0.45 2.63
N GLN A 152 22.64 -0.20 2.06
CA GLN A 152 21.49 0.35 2.79
C GLN A 152 20.84 -0.69 3.71
N MET A 153 20.88 -1.97 3.33
CA MET A 153 20.46 -3.09 4.17
C MET A 153 21.36 -3.23 5.40
N ASP A 154 22.67 -3.02 5.26
CA ASP A 154 23.63 -3.01 6.37
C ASP A 154 23.36 -1.86 7.36
N GLU A 155 23.12 -0.64 6.85
CA GLU A 155 22.72 0.50 7.70
C GLU A 155 21.41 0.22 8.46
N LEU A 156 20.41 -0.37 7.80
CA LEU A 156 19.15 -0.74 8.45
C LEU A 156 19.36 -1.79 9.54
N ALA A 157 20.15 -2.83 9.27
CA ALA A 157 20.47 -3.84 10.26
C ALA A 157 21.18 -3.21 11.48
N ARG A 158 22.20 -2.39 11.25
CA ARG A 158 22.89 -1.67 12.34
C ARG A 158 21.95 -0.76 13.12
N GLY A 159 21.11 0.01 12.44
CA GLY A 159 20.17 0.93 13.08
C GLY A 159 19.12 0.20 13.93
N LEU A 160 18.62 -0.95 13.46
CA LEU A 160 17.71 -1.79 14.24
C LEU A 160 18.42 -2.36 15.48
N GLU A 161 19.64 -2.87 15.33
CA GLU A 161 20.46 -3.39 16.43
C GLU A 161 20.73 -2.31 17.50
N LEU A 162 21.19 -1.13 17.07
CA LEU A 162 21.51 0.00 17.94
C LEU A 162 20.28 0.60 18.63
N SER A 163 19.09 0.50 18.03
CA SER A 163 17.86 0.99 18.64
C SER A 163 17.45 0.23 19.90
N GLY A 164 17.87 -1.04 20.01
CA GLY A 164 17.42 -1.95 21.07
C GLY A 164 15.91 -2.21 21.09
N GLN A 165 15.14 -1.70 20.11
CA GLN A 165 13.70 -1.91 20.02
C GLN A 165 13.41 -3.31 19.53
N ARG A 166 12.26 -3.86 19.94
CA ARG A 166 11.82 -5.13 19.38
C ARG A 166 11.39 -4.93 17.93
N PHE A 167 11.78 -5.84 17.05
CA PHE A 167 11.43 -5.74 15.64
C PHE A 167 11.09 -7.08 15.01
N LEU A 168 10.18 -7.04 14.03
CA LEU A 168 9.94 -8.12 13.09
C LEU A 168 10.26 -7.62 11.69
N TRP A 169 11.32 -8.13 11.07
CA TRP A 169 11.79 -7.65 9.77
C TRP A 169 11.61 -8.68 8.67
N VAL A 170 10.82 -8.34 7.64
CA VAL A 170 10.73 -9.08 6.39
C VAL A 170 11.90 -8.69 5.48
N VAL A 171 12.86 -9.60 5.32
CA VAL A 171 14.09 -9.32 4.56
C VAL A 171 14.01 -9.86 3.13
N ARG A 172 14.60 -9.12 2.19
CA ARG A 172 14.73 -9.46 0.76
C ARG A 172 16.19 -9.43 0.35
N SER A 173 16.50 -10.13 -0.74
CA SER A 173 17.84 -10.03 -1.33
C SER A 173 18.12 -8.60 -1.82
N PRO A 174 19.36 -8.11 -1.67
CA PRO A 174 19.69 -6.77 -2.12
C PRO A 174 19.48 -6.55 -3.63
N THR A 175 19.13 -5.33 -4.02
CA THR A 175 18.88 -4.97 -5.44
C THR A 175 20.11 -5.10 -6.33
N ASP A 176 21.30 -4.97 -5.74
CA ASP A 176 22.62 -5.03 -6.37
C ASP A 176 23.31 -6.39 -6.21
N SER A 177 22.59 -7.41 -5.75
CA SER A 177 23.11 -8.78 -5.56
C SER A 177 23.35 -9.56 -6.88
N GLY A 178 23.18 -8.92 -8.04
CA GLY A 178 23.29 -9.54 -9.37
C GLY A 178 22.08 -10.40 -9.76
N ALA A 179 20.99 -10.35 -8.98
CA ALA A 179 19.73 -10.98 -9.34
C ALA A 179 19.02 -10.18 -10.46
N ASP A 180 18.26 -10.87 -11.31
CA ASP A 180 17.40 -10.25 -12.34
C ASP A 180 16.53 -9.14 -11.69
N PRO A 181 16.36 -7.94 -12.30
CA PRO A 181 15.46 -6.90 -11.79
C PRO A 181 14.04 -7.38 -11.42
N GLY A 182 13.52 -8.41 -12.10
CA GLY A 182 12.25 -9.07 -11.76
C GLY A 182 12.32 -10.02 -10.55
N ALA A 183 13.51 -10.40 -10.10
CA ALA A 183 13.73 -11.33 -8.99
C ALA A 183 13.41 -10.76 -7.61
N ASN A 184 13.29 -9.44 -7.48
CA ASN A 184 12.90 -8.79 -6.22
C ASN A 184 11.38 -8.81 -5.98
N TYR A 185 10.58 -9.12 -7.01
CA TYR A 185 9.18 -9.43 -6.81
C TYR A 185 9.03 -10.76 -6.08
N TYR A 186 8.13 -10.79 -5.09
CA TYR A 186 7.78 -12.01 -4.39
C TYR A 186 7.33 -13.10 -5.35
N ASP A 187 8.06 -14.21 -5.29
CA ASP A 187 7.75 -15.45 -5.97
C ASP A 187 7.75 -16.56 -4.92
N GLY A 188 6.56 -17.12 -4.66
CA GLY A 188 6.37 -18.19 -3.69
C GLY A 188 7.11 -19.50 -4.03
N SER A 189 7.69 -19.60 -5.23
CA SER A 189 8.44 -20.76 -5.71
C SER A 189 9.95 -20.70 -5.44
N LYS A 190 10.50 -19.56 -4.99
CA LYS A 190 11.95 -19.39 -4.74
C LYS A 190 12.36 -19.77 -3.32
N SER A 191 13.62 -20.23 -3.18
CA SER A 191 14.24 -20.56 -1.89
C SER A 191 14.09 -19.43 -0.88
N LYS A 192 13.48 -19.74 0.27
CA LYS A 192 13.05 -18.74 1.24
C LYS A 192 14.21 -18.14 2.04
N ASP A 193 15.32 -18.85 2.28
CA ASP A 193 16.37 -18.41 3.21
C ASP A 193 17.52 -17.61 2.58
N TYR A 194 17.60 -17.57 1.24
CA TYR A 194 18.66 -16.87 0.52
C TYR A 194 18.87 -15.39 0.93
N PRO A 195 17.84 -14.61 1.32
CA PRO A 195 18.02 -13.25 1.82
C PRO A 195 18.86 -13.12 3.11
N LEU A 196 18.85 -14.12 4.00
CA LEU A 196 19.49 -14.02 5.32
C LEU A 196 21.02 -13.92 5.24
N LYS A 197 21.63 -14.46 4.19
CA LYS A 197 23.09 -14.45 4.00
C LYS A 197 23.67 -13.05 3.76
N PHE A 198 22.82 -12.08 3.41
CA PHE A 198 23.23 -10.70 3.15
C PHE A 198 23.20 -9.83 4.40
N LEU A 199 22.75 -10.36 5.54
CA LEU A 199 22.78 -9.64 6.81
C LEU A 199 24.22 -9.51 7.31
N PRO A 200 24.54 -8.45 8.08
CA PRO A 200 25.83 -8.33 8.72
C PRO A 200 26.17 -9.57 9.56
N SER A 201 27.44 -9.98 9.54
CA SER A 201 27.91 -11.17 10.25
C SER A 201 27.50 -11.13 11.73
N GLY A 202 26.87 -12.20 12.20
CA GLY A 202 26.40 -12.34 13.59
C GLY A 202 25.17 -11.52 13.98
N PHE A 203 24.55 -10.78 13.05
CA PHE A 203 23.37 -9.94 13.34
C PHE A 203 22.22 -10.72 13.99
N LEU A 204 21.89 -11.90 13.45
CA LEU A 204 20.82 -12.75 14.00
C LEU A 204 21.09 -13.16 15.44
N GLU A 205 22.34 -13.54 15.76
CA GLU A 205 22.71 -13.93 17.13
C GLU A 205 22.70 -12.76 18.10
N ARG A 206 23.14 -11.57 17.65
CA ARG A 206 23.15 -10.37 18.50
C ARG A 206 21.75 -9.82 18.78
N THR A 207 20.79 -10.07 17.88
CA THR A 207 19.44 -9.51 17.98
C THR A 207 18.38 -10.51 18.42
N LYS A 208 18.68 -11.81 18.57
CA LYS A 208 17.68 -12.88 18.84
C LYS A 208 16.72 -12.66 20.02
N GLU A 209 17.12 -11.87 21.02
CA GLU A 209 16.29 -11.58 22.20
C GLU A 209 15.23 -10.49 21.94
N VAL A 210 15.45 -9.65 20.91
CA VAL A 210 14.59 -8.50 20.60
C VAL A 210 14.05 -8.51 19.17
N GLY A 211 14.71 -9.21 18.25
CA GLY A 211 14.42 -9.20 16.83
C GLY A 211 14.07 -10.57 16.29
N LEU A 212 13.09 -10.60 15.39
CA LEU A 212 12.85 -11.73 14.50
C LEU A 212 13.02 -11.27 13.04
N VAL A 213 13.83 -12.00 12.28
CA VAL A 213 13.99 -11.77 10.84
C VAL A 213 13.34 -12.93 10.10
N VAL A 214 12.39 -12.60 9.22
CA VAL A 214 11.71 -13.58 8.37
C VAL A 214 12.03 -13.30 6.92
N PRO A 215 12.47 -14.31 6.15
CA PRO A 215 12.90 -14.03 4.81
C PRO A 215 11.74 -14.11 3.83
N SER A 216 11.75 -13.20 2.86
CA SER A 216 10.77 -13.07 1.78
C SER A 216 9.36 -12.65 2.21
N TRP A 217 8.68 -13.35 3.12
CA TRP A 217 7.25 -13.11 3.36
C TRP A 217 6.83 -13.25 4.81
N ALA A 218 5.84 -12.43 5.19
CA ALA A 218 5.10 -12.53 6.45
C ALA A 218 3.61 -12.26 6.16
N PRO A 219 2.69 -12.82 6.97
CA PRO A 219 1.26 -12.54 6.88
C PRO A 219 0.99 -11.11 7.40
N GLN A 220 1.30 -10.11 6.57
CA GLN A 220 1.35 -8.69 6.95
C GLN A 220 0.06 -8.20 7.64
N VAL A 221 -1.11 -8.60 7.15
CA VAL A 221 -2.39 -8.21 7.78
C VAL A 221 -2.50 -8.79 9.19
N ARG A 222 -2.11 -10.06 9.41
CA ARG A 222 -2.08 -10.68 10.74
C ARG A 222 -1.07 -9.98 11.66
N VAL A 223 0.13 -9.67 11.16
CA VAL A 223 1.16 -8.92 11.91
C VAL A 223 0.63 -7.53 12.32
N LEU A 224 0.04 -6.77 11.40
CA LEU A 224 -0.50 -5.44 11.69
C LEU A 224 -1.68 -5.49 12.66
N SER A 225 -2.50 -6.54 12.59
CA SER A 225 -3.63 -6.75 13.53
C SER A 225 -3.19 -7.17 14.93
N HIS A 226 -1.95 -7.64 15.10
CA HIS A 226 -1.49 -8.22 16.35
C HIS A 226 -1.29 -7.16 17.45
N ARG A 227 -1.69 -7.47 18.69
CA ARG A 227 -1.62 -6.55 19.84
C ARG A 227 -0.21 -6.02 20.11
N ALA A 228 0.81 -6.84 19.87
CA ALA A 228 2.21 -6.49 20.09
C ALA A 228 2.76 -5.48 19.07
N THR A 229 2.14 -5.35 17.89
CA THR A 229 2.62 -4.44 16.84
C THR A 229 2.35 -3.00 17.23
N GLY A 230 3.42 -2.26 17.46
CA GLY A 230 3.41 -0.86 17.90
C GLY A 230 3.51 0.15 16.76
N ALA A 231 4.26 -0.17 15.72
CA ALA A 231 4.47 0.68 14.54
C ALA A 231 4.90 -0.15 13.33
N MET A 232 4.87 0.45 12.13
CA MET A 232 5.33 -0.16 10.89
C MET A 232 6.36 0.72 10.16
N LEU A 233 7.56 0.23 9.88
CA LEU A 233 8.44 0.79 8.86
C LEU A 233 8.02 0.24 7.50
N THR A 234 7.61 1.13 6.61
CA THR A 234 6.97 0.76 5.33
C THR A 234 7.56 1.53 4.16
N HIS A 235 7.60 0.85 3.01
CA HIS A 235 7.82 1.47 1.70
C HIS A 235 6.72 2.44 1.25
N CYS A 236 5.66 2.64 2.02
CA CYS A 236 4.53 3.52 1.68
C CYS A 236 3.73 3.09 0.45
N GLY A 237 3.79 1.82 0.01
CA GLY A 237 2.85 1.32 -0.99
C GLY A 237 1.42 1.42 -0.46
N TRP A 238 0.49 1.95 -1.27
CA TRP A 238 -0.80 2.43 -0.75
C TRP A 238 -1.66 1.31 -0.11
N ASN A 239 -1.57 0.05 -0.57
CA ASN A 239 -2.15 -1.09 0.17
C ASN A 239 -1.63 -1.24 1.61
N SER A 240 -0.30 -1.17 1.80
CA SER A 240 0.30 -1.29 3.13
C SER A 240 -0.08 -0.12 4.03
N VAL A 241 -0.25 1.07 3.44
CA VAL A 241 -0.76 2.25 4.15
C VAL A 241 -2.20 2.00 4.63
N LEU A 242 -3.10 1.56 3.75
CA LEU A 242 -4.49 1.27 4.11
C LEU A 242 -4.60 0.13 5.13
N GLU A 243 -3.80 -0.92 5.00
CA GLU A 243 -3.71 -2.01 5.98
C GLU A 243 -3.24 -1.47 7.35
N SER A 244 -2.21 -0.62 7.39
CA SER A 244 -1.72 -0.01 8.63
C SER A 244 -2.78 0.87 9.30
N VAL A 245 -3.45 1.72 8.51
CA VAL A 245 -4.53 2.60 9.00
C VAL A 245 -5.71 1.78 9.52
N MET A 246 -6.14 0.73 8.81
CA MET A 246 -7.24 -0.14 9.24
C MET A 246 -6.96 -0.86 10.57
N HIS A 247 -5.69 -1.06 10.91
CA HIS A 247 -5.25 -1.67 12.17
C HIS A 247 -4.74 -0.66 13.20
N GLY A 248 -4.78 0.65 12.92
CA GLY A 248 -4.41 1.69 13.87
C GLY A 248 -2.92 1.69 14.19
N VAL A 249 -2.07 1.38 13.20
CA VAL A 249 -0.61 1.28 13.37
C VAL A 249 0.06 2.52 12.74
N PRO A 250 0.79 3.34 13.51
CA PRO A 250 1.56 4.47 12.98
C PRO A 250 2.78 3.98 12.19
N MET A 251 3.35 4.85 11.34
CA MET A 251 4.31 4.42 10.31
C MET A 251 5.65 5.18 10.35
N ILE A 252 6.75 4.49 10.02
CA ILE A 252 7.98 5.12 9.53
C ILE A 252 7.94 5.01 8.00
N ALA A 253 7.80 6.15 7.33
CA ALA A 253 7.63 6.26 5.90
C ALA A 253 8.97 6.27 5.16
N TRP A 254 9.28 5.18 4.46
CA TRP A 254 10.52 4.97 3.73
C TRP A 254 10.26 4.59 2.25
N PRO A 255 9.86 5.55 1.40
CA PRO A 255 9.47 5.27 0.03
C PRO A 255 10.63 4.81 -0.85
N LEU A 256 10.36 3.89 -1.79
CA LEU A 256 11.36 3.33 -2.69
C LEU A 256 11.08 3.64 -4.18
N TYR A 257 9.86 3.40 -4.66
CA TYR A 257 9.50 3.48 -6.07
C TYR A 257 8.05 3.92 -6.29
N ALA A 258 7.65 4.00 -7.56
CA ALA A 258 6.31 4.38 -7.99
C ALA A 258 5.85 5.70 -7.33
N GLU A 259 4.64 5.73 -6.76
CA GLU A 259 4.02 6.86 -6.09
C GLU A 259 4.49 7.08 -4.64
N GLN A 260 5.30 6.16 -4.10
CA GLN A 260 5.46 6.01 -2.65
C GLN A 260 5.98 7.29 -2.00
N ARG A 261 6.74 8.09 -2.76
CA ARG A 261 7.26 9.39 -2.31
C ARG A 261 6.14 10.39 -2.05
N GLU A 262 5.08 10.42 -2.87
CA GLU A 262 3.89 11.24 -2.59
C GLU A 262 3.17 10.72 -1.34
N ASN A 263 2.99 9.41 -1.24
CA ASN A 263 2.35 8.81 -0.06
C ASN A 263 3.11 9.17 1.21
N ALA A 264 4.45 9.10 1.18
CA ALA A 264 5.28 9.48 2.31
C ALA A 264 5.14 10.96 2.68
N VAL A 265 5.01 11.86 1.70
CA VAL A 265 4.74 13.29 1.93
C VAL A 265 3.38 13.47 2.58
N MET A 266 2.31 12.92 2.01
CA MET A 266 0.96 13.02 2.56
C MET A 266 0.88 12.45 3.99
N LEU A 267 1.50 11.29 4.23
CA LEU A 267 1.50 10.63 5.54
C LEU A 267 2.22 11.45 6.62
N HIS A 268 3.27 12.15 6.24
CA HIS A 268 4.10 12.96 7.13
C HIS A 268 3.56 14.39 7.30
N GLU A 269 3.08 15.01 6.22
CA GLU A 269 2.75 16.42 6.17
C GLU A 269 1.26 16.70 6.40
N GLU A 270 0.37 15.87 5.86
CA GLU A 270 -1.07 16.10 5.90
C GLU A 270 -1.75 15.30 7.02
N THR A 271 -1.60 13.97 7.01
CA THR A 271 -2.31 13.10 7.98
C THR A 271 -1.60 12.98 9.33
N LYS A 272 -0.30 13.29 9.39
CA LYS A 272 0.51 13.26 10.62
C LYS A 272 0.48 11.88 11.30
N VAL A 273 0.54 10.80 10.51
CA VAL A 273 0.61 9.42 11.02
C VAL A 273 1.95 8.74 10.73
N ALA A 274 2.92 9.48 10.17
CA ALA A 274 4.23 8.94 9.88
C ALA A 274 5.41 9.88 10.18
N LEU A 275 6.51 9.27 10.64
CA LEU A 275 7.84 9.88 10.64
C LEU A 275 8.58 9.51 9.35
N ARG A 276 9.54 10.35 8.96
CA ARG A 276 10.43 10.06 7.82
C ARG A 276 11.88 10.03 8.31
N PRO A 277 12.66 8.99 7.98
CA PRO A 277 14.09 9.00 8.25
C PRO A 277 14.76 10.13 7.49
N LYS A 278 15.84 10.67 8.07
CA LYS A 278 16.66 11.67 7.42
C LYS A 278 17.53 11.00 6.34
N VAL A 279 17.43 11.51 5.12
CA VAL A 279 18.27 11.09 4.00
C VAL A 279 19.53 11.97 3.96
N ARG A 280 20.70 11.36 3.75
CA ARG A 280 21.99 12.05 3.62
C ARG A 280 22.61 11.81 2.26
N GLY A 281 23.51 12.72 1.88
CA GLY A 281 24.28 12.61 0.64
C GLY A 281 23.44 12.78 -0.63
N ALA A 282 24.13 12.78 -1.77
CA ALA A 282 23.49 12.78 -3.09
C ALA A 282 23.07 11.36 -3.55
N ASP A 283 23.61 10.33 -2.90
CA ASP A 283 23.30 8.92 -3.12
C ASP A 283 22.00 8.45 -2.44
N GLY A 284 21.43 9.28 -1.56
CA GLY A 284 20.15 9.02 -0.93
C GLY A 284 20.21 8.01 0.21
N MET A 285 21.39 7.80 0.79
CA MET A 285 21.60 6.87 1.90
C MET A 285 20.98 7.38 3.20
N ILE A 286 20.44 6.46 4.00
CA ILE A 286 19.99 6.71 5.36
C ILE A 286 20.92 5.93 6.28
N LEU A 287 21.66 6.64 7.13
CA LEU A 287 22.65 6.05 8.03
C LEU A 287 22.00 5.40 9.24
N ASP A 288 22.68 4.43 9.83
CA ASP A 288 22.26 3.71 11.04
C ASP A 288 21.88 4.64 12.20
N GLU A 289 22.59 5.77 12.39
CA GLU A 289 22.25 6.76 13.42
C GLU A 289 20.90 7.45 13.17
N ASP A 290 20.56 7.74 11.91
CA ASP A 290 19.26 8.34 11.54
C ASP A 290 18.14 7.29 11.64
N ILE A 291 18.44 6.01 11.34
CA ILE A 291 17.52 4.88 11.51
C ILE A 291 17.24 4.62 12.99
N THR A 292 18.29 4.53 13.80
CA THR A 292 18.23 4.36 15.26
C THR A 292 17.37 5.47 15.86
N LYS A 293 17.62 6.71 15.45
CA LYS A 293 16.85 7.87 15.92
C LYS A 293 15.38 7.76 15.56
N VAL A 294 15.03 7.55 14.27
CA VAL A 294 13.61 7.52 13.87
C VAL A 294 12.86 6.33 14.46
N VAL A 295 13.53 5.19 14.66
CA VAL A 295 12.96 4.02 15.34
C VAL A 295 12.67 4.34 16.80
N ASN A 296 13.63 4.93 17.52
CA ASN A 296 13.43 5.33 18.91
C ASN A 296 12.35 6.42 19.06
N ASP A 297 12.33 7.40 18.17
CA ASP A 297 11.29 8.44 18.16
C ASP A 297 9.91 7.82 17.91
N MET A 298 9.77 6.89 16.96
CA MET A 298 8.50 6.21 16.69
C MET A 298 8.06 5.33 17.87
N MET A 299 8.98 4.67 18.56
CA MET A 299 8.63 3.70 19.60
C MET A 299 8.49 4.33 21.00
N ASN A 300 9.23 5.39 21.33
CA ASN A 300 9.38 5.87 22.71
C ASN A 300 9.27 7.39 22.90
N SER A 301 8.67 8.14 21.96
CA SER A 301 8.52 9.60 22.10
C SER A 301 7.07 10.05 22.27
N GLU A 302 6.87 11.26 22.79
CA GLU A 302 5.54 11.91 22.81
C GLU A 302 4.96 12.10 21.40
N GLN A 303 5.82 12.18 20.36
CA GLN A 303 5.34 12.27 18.97
C GLN A 303 4.61 10.99 18.55
N ARG A 304 4.98 9.84 19.13
CA ARG A 304 4.24 8.58 18.96
C ARG A 304 2.79 8.73 19.37
N ASP A 305 2.51 9.31 20.53
CA ASP A 305 1.15 9.38 21.07
C ASP A 305 0.23 10.24 20.20
N VAL A 306 0.79 11.33 19.64
CA VAL A 306 0.10 12.17 18.66
C VAL A 306 -0.23 11.35 17.40
N MET A 307 0.73 10.61 16.84
CA MET A 307 0.52 9.77 15.66
C MET A 307 -0.46 8.62 15.94
N CYS A 308 -0.39 8.00 17.11
CA CYS A 308 -1.31 6.96 17.56
C CYS A 308 -2.75 7.49 17.65
N THR A 309 -2.93 8.71 18.15
CA THR A 309 -4.24 9.37 18.18
C THR A 309 -4.76 9.60 16.76
N LYS A 310 -3.92 10.16 15.88
CA LYS A 310 -4.28 10.44 14.48
C LYS A 310 -4.62 9.19 13.68
N VAL A 311 -3.82 8.12 13.79
CA VAL A 311 -4.10 6.87 13.08
C VAL A 311 -5.35 6.18 13.63
N THR A 312 -5.68 6.35 14.92
CA THR A 312 -6.92 5.83 15.51
C THR A 312 -8.15 6.59 14.99
N GLU A 313 -8.06 7.92 14.81
CA GLU A 313 -9.11 8.72 14.18
C GLU A 313 -9.38 8.23 12.74
N LEU A 314 -8.31 8.03 11.96
CA LEU A 314 -8.40 7.50 10.60
C LEU A 314 -8.94 6.07 10.57
N GLN A 315 -8.51 5.21 11.49
CA GLN A 315 -9.01 3.84 11.63
C GLN A 315 -10.52 3.84 11.86
N LYS A 316 -11.01 4.69 12.78
CA LYS A 316 -12.44 4.83 13.07
C LYS A 316 -13.21 5.32 11.85
N ALA A 317 -12.68 6.31 11.15
CA ALA A 317 -13.30 6.83 9.93
C ALA A 317 -13.37 5.76 8.84
N ALA A 318 -12.28 5.02 8.62
CA ALA A 318 -12.20 3.92 7.67
C ALA A 318 -13.24 2.81 7.96
N ARG A 319 -13.30 2.33 9.20
CA ARG A 319 -14.28 1.32 9.64
C ARG A 319 -15.72 1.82 9.49
N SER A 320 -15.97 3.07 9.85
CA SER A 320 -17.30 3.70 9.71
C SER A 320 -17.71 3.83 8.24
N GLY A 321 -16.75 4.11 7.35
CA GLY A 321 -16.99 4.21 5.90
C GLY A 321 -17.38 2.87 5.26
N LEU A 322 -16.84 1.76 5.76
CA LEU A 322 -17.10 0.40 5.27
C LEU A 322 -18.34 -0.27 5.87
N ALA A 323 -18.84 0.21 7.00
CA ALA A 323 -20.08 -0.31 7.60
C ALA A 323 -21.26 -0.24 6.61
N ALA A 324 -22.31 -1.05 6.81
CA ALA A 324 -23.46 -1.10 5.89
C ALA A 324 -24.14 0.27 5.66
N SER A 325 -24.10 1.17 6.64
CA SER A 325 -24.60 2.54 6.53
C SER A 325 -23.54 3.57 6.12
N GLY A 326 -22.30 3.14 5.92
CA GLY A 326 -21.12 3.95 5.66
C GLY A 326 -21.04 4.47 4.21
N MET A 327 -20.27 5.54 4.03
CA MET A 327 -20.18 6.25 2.75
C MET A 327 -19.57 5.38 1.65
N SER A 328 -18.49 4.64 1.92
CA SER A 328 -17.84 3.78 0.92
C SER A 328 -18.75 2.64 0.47
N HIS A 329 -19.45 2.01 1.43
CA HIS A 329 -20.44 0.97 1.15
C HIS A 329 -21.61 1.49 0.30
N LYS A 330 -22.19 2.63 0.69
CA LYS A 330 -23.27 3.28 -0.06
C LYS A 330 -22.83 3.68 -1.46
N THR A 331 -21.63 4.22 -1.60
CA THR A 331 -21.07 4.65 -2.88
C THR A 331 -20.94 3.47 -3.83
N LEU A 332 -20.33 2.36 -3.38
CA LEU A 332 -20.20 1.16 -4.20
C LEU A 332 -21.58 0.56 -4.56
N THR A 333 -22.51 0.53 -3.61
CA THR A 333 -23.89 0.05 -3.84
C THR A 333 -24.63 0.90 -4.88
N GLU A 334 -24.53 2.22 -4.77
CA GLU A 334 -25.14 3.16 -5.70
C GLU A 334 -24.59 3.00 -7.12
N VAL A 335 -23.26 2.87 -7.22
CA VAL A 335 -22.56 2.62 -8.48
C VAL A 335 -23.06 1.33 -9.14
N VAL A 336 -23.10 0.22 -8.39
CA VAL A 336 -23.59 -1.07 -8.90
C VAL A 336 -25.06 -0.97 -9.32
N ARG A 337 -25.91 -0.31 -8.52
CA ARG A 337 -27.34 -0.13 -8.81
C ARG A 337 -27.56 0.69 -10.09
N LYS A 338 -26.98 1.90 -10.17
CA LYS A 338 -27.11 2.82 -11.32
C LYS A 338 -26.74 2.14 -12.64
N TRP A 339 -25.76 1.27 -12.62
CA TRP A 339 -25.27 0.63 -13.83
C TRP A 339 -26.02 -0.65 -14.18
N LYS A 340 -26.54 -1.41 -13.21
CA LYS A 340 -27.53 -2.46 -13.50
C LYS A 340 -28.77 -1.88 -14.17
N GLU A 341 -29.27 -0.74 -13.71
CA GLU A 341 -30.41 -0.04 -14.33
C GLU A 341 -30.13 0.32 -15.80
N ARG A 342 -28.89 0.67 -16.16
CA ARG A 342 -28.49 0.95 -17.55
C ARG A 342 -28.35 -0.28 -18.44
N MET A 343 -28.10 -1.47 -17.87
CA MET A 343 -27.95 -2.71 -18.64
C MET A 343 -29.30 -3.33 -19.03
N PHE A 344 -30.37 -2.98 -18.32
CA PHE A 344 -31.73 -3.50 -18.55
C PHE A 344 -32.73 -2.44 -19.04
N ALA A 345 -32.26 -1.22 -19.33
CA ALA A 345 -33.05 -0.13 -19.92
C ALA A 345 -32.87 -0.10 -21.44
#